data_AF-W4RKJ5-F1
#
_entry.id   AF-W4RKJ5-F1
#
_cell.length_a   1.000
_cell.length_b   1.000
_cell.length_c   1.000
_cell.angle_alpha   90.00
_cell.angle_beta   90.00
_cell.angle_gamma   90.00
#
_symmetry.space_group_name_H-M   'P 1'
#
loop_
_entity.id
_entity.type
_entity.pdbx_description
1 polymer ?
#
loop_
_entity_poly.entity_id
_entity_poly.type
_entity_poly.pdbx_seq_one_letter_code
_entity_poly.pdbx_strand_id
1 'polypeptide(L)' 'MTEYATQFVGVPYKWGGTTPAGFDCSGYLTYVYKDYGVNLPRTSADQYYQGEKVATADLVPGDLVFLQLIKKGLHMLVYI' A
#
# COMPACT_ATOMS: atom_id res chain seq x y z
N MET A 1 -1.05 10.01 8.92
CA MET A 1 -1.12 8.89 7.96
C MET A 1 -0.50 7.62 8.53
N THR A 2 0.77 7.67 8.94
CA THR A 2 1.48 6.52 9.55
C THR A 2 0.78 5.94 10.77
N GLU A 3 0.29 6.77 11.70
CA GLU A 3 -0.49 6.27 12.85
C GLU A 3 -1.73 5.49 12.43
N TYR A 4 -2.51 6.00 11.47
CA TYR A 4 -3.69 5.30 10.95
C TYR A 4 -3.31 3.99 10.25
N ALA A 5 -2.25 4.02 9.43
CA ALA A 5 -1.71 2.82 8.78
C ALA A 5 -1.36 1.72 9.82
N THR A 6 -0.72 2.10 10.93
CA THR A 6 -0.33 1.14 11.98
C THR A 6 -1.50 0.50 12.72
N GLN A 7 -2.72 1.06 12.68
CA GLN A 7 -3.89 0.48 13.34
C GLN A 7 -4.29 -0.88 12.77
N PHE A 8 -3.85 -1.20 11.55
CA PHE A 8 -4.18 -2.46 10.86
C PHE A 8 -3.07 -3.50 10.97
N VAL A 9 -2.02 -3.24 11.77
CA VAL A 9 -1.00 -4.24 12.09
C VAL A 9 -1.68 -5.45 12.73
N GLY A 10 -1.40 -6.63 12.19
CA GLY A 10 -2.01 -7.89 12.64
C GLY A 10 -3.28 -8.31 11.89
N VAL A 11 -3.86 -7.45 11.04
CA VAL A 11 -4.96 -7.86 10.15
C VAL A 11 -4.45 -8.93 9.17
N PRO A 12 -5.15 -10.07 9.01
CA PRO A 12 -4.67 -11.15 8.16
C PRO A 12 -4.65 -10.76 6.68
N TYR A 13 -3.65 -11.29 5.96
CA TYR A 13 -3.60 -11.14 4.51
C TYR A 13 -4.72 -11.96 3.85
N LYS A 14 -5.49 -11.31 2.98
CA LYS A 14 -6.55 -11.92 2.18
C LYS A 14 -6.45 -11.45 0.75
N TRP A 15 -6.22 -12.36 -0.19
CA TRP A 15 -6.21 -12.04 -1.62
C TRP A 15 -7.54 -11.41 -2.04
N GLY A 16 -7.50 -10.25 -2.71
CA GLY A 16 -8.69 -9.49 -3.08
C GLY A 16 -9.29 -8.67 -1.93
N GLY A 17 -8.74 -8.75 -0.72
CA GLY A 17 -9.26 -8.09 0.48
C GLY A 17 -9.03 -6.57 0.49
N THR A 18 -10.05 -5.83 0.90
CA THR A 18 -10.10 -4.35 0.90
C THR A 18 -10.70 -3.78 2.19
N THR A 19 -10.79 -4.57 3.26
CA THR A 19 -11.46 -4.19 4.51
C THR A 19 -10.66 -4.65 5.73
N PRO A 20 -10.89 -4.10 6.94
CA PRO A 20 -10.21 -4.54 8.16
C PRO A 20 -10.42 -6.02 8.54
N ALA A 21 -11.36 -6.74 7.92
CA ALA A 21 -11.50 -8.19 8.08
C ALA A 21 -10.41 -9.00 7.32
N GLY A 22 -9.63 -8.34 6.46
CA GLY A 22 -8.53 -8.92 5.72
C GLY A 22 -8.19 -8.09 4.48
N PHE A 23 -6.90 -7.84 4.27
CA PHE A 23 -6.41 -7.01 3.17
C PHE A 23 -5.45 -7.78 2.26
N ASP A 24 -5.43 -7.44 0.97
CA ASP A 24 -4.22 -7.60 0.16
C ASP A 24 -3.39 -6.31 0.15
N CYS A 25 -2.17 -6.36 -0.41
CA CYS A 25 -1.26 -5.22 -0.41
C CYS A 25 -1.89 -3.94 -1.00
N SER A 26 -2.53 -4.06 -2.16
CA SER A 26 -3.16 -2.93 -2.85
C SER A 26 -4.45 -2.46 -2.19
N GLY A 27 -5.27 -3.39 -1.67
CA GLY A 27 -6.51 -3.08 -0.98
C GLY A 27 -6.26 -2.40 0.36
N TYR A 28 -5.18 -2.75 1.06
CA TYR A 28 -4.72 -2.06 2.26
C TYR A 28 -4.38 -0.60 1.96
N LEU A 29 -3.53 -0.35 0.96
CA LEU A 29 -3.10 1.00 0.60
C LEU A 29 -4.28 1.85 0.09
N THR A 30 -5.13 1.30 -0.78
CA THR A 30 -6.36 2.00 -1.18
C THR A 30 -7.22 2.37 0.03
N TYR A 31 -7.36 1.49 1.03
CA TYR A 31 -8.16 1.76 2.22
C TYR A 31 -7.57 2.87 3.08
N VAL A 32 -6.27 2.79 3.40
CA VAL A 32 -5.58 3.78 4.24
C VAL A 32 -5.57 5.16 3.57
N TYR A 33 -5.21 5.24 2.30
CA TYR A 33 -5.05 6.52 1.58
C TYR A 33 -6.38 7.19 1.28
N LYS A 34 -7.46 6.41 1.13
CA LYS A 34 -8.81 6.95 0.94
C LYS A 34 -9.26 7.81 2.12
N ASP A 35 -8.86 7.45 3.35
CA ASP A 35 -9.17 8.24 4.56
C ASP A 35 -8.52 9.64 4.53
N TYR A 36 -7.41 9.75 3.81
CA TYR A 36 -6.68 11.01 3.56
C TYR A 36 -7.07 11.67 2.23
N GLY A 37 -8.16 11.24 1.59
CA GLY A 37 -8.66 11.81 0.33
C GLY A 37 -7.88 11.42 -0.93
N VAL A 38 -6.93 10.49 -0.83
CA VAL A 38 -6.13 10.01 -1.96
C VAL A 38 -6.75 8.74 -2.52
N ASN A 39 -7.25 8.83 -3.76
CA ASN A 39 -7.89 7.71 -4.44
C ASN A 39 -6.88 6.90 -5.25
N LEU A 40 -6.42 5.78 -4.68
CA LEU A 40 -5.54 4.85 -5.37
C LEU A 40 -6.33 3.82 -6.20
N PRO A 41 -5.85 3.46 -7.41
CA PRO A 41 -6.38 2.33 -8.18
C PRO A 41 -6.39 1.03 -7.38
N ARG A 42 -7.21 0.05 -7.79
CA ARG A 42 -7.38 -1.20 -7.02
C ARG A 42 -6.16 -2.11 -7.07
N THR A 43 -5.38 -2.11 -8.14
CA THR A 43 -4.30 -3.10 -8.35
C THR A 43 -2.93 -2.51 -8.05
N SER A 44 -1.98 -3.34 -7.60
CA SER A 44 -0.60 -2.90 -7.37
C SER A 44 0.09 -2.42 -8.64
N ALA A 45 -0.22 -3.04 -9.78
CA ALA A 45 0.31 -2.63 -11.07
C ALA A 45 -0.14 -1.21 -11.45
N ASP A 46 -1.42 -0.89 -11.27
CA ASP A 46 -1.93 0.44 -11.59
C ASP A 46 -1.43 1.50 -10.59
N GLN A 47 -1.30 1.13 -9.31
CA GLN A 47 -0.72 2.00 -8.28
C GLN A 47 0.75 2.34 -8.55
N TYR A 48 1.54 1.43 -9.13
CA TYR A 48 2.95 1.65 -9.46
C TYR A 48 3.17 2.78 -10.47
N TYR A 49 2.18 3.03 -11.32
CA TYR A 49 2.23 4.11 -12.32
C TYR A 49 1.62 5.43 -11.81
N GLN A 50 1.23 5.51 -10.53
CA GLN A 50 0.73 6.75 -9.94
C GLN A 50 1.85 7.55 -9.26
N GLY A 51 1.67 8.87 -9.22
CA GLY A 51 2.55 9.78 -8.49
C GLY A 51 3.92 9.96 -9.13
N GLU A 52 4.89 10.36 -8.30
CA GLU A 52 6.26 10.64 -8.72
C GLU A 52 7.21 9.58 -8.17
N LYS A 53 8.26 9.25 -8.93
CA LYS A 53 9.28 8.32 -8.47
C LYS A 53 10.20 9.01 -7.48
N VAL A 54 10.27 8.46 -6.27
CA VAL A 54 11.16 8.92 -5.21
C VAL A 54 12.39 8.02 -5.16
N ALA A 55 13.59 8.62 -5.06
CA ALA A 55 14.81 7.85 -4.87
C ALA A 55 14.84 7.27 -3.45
N THR A 56 15.46 6.10 -3.26
CA THR A 56 15.47 5.44 -1.95
C THR A 56 16.11 6.28 -0.84
N ALA A 57 17.06 7.16 -1.19
CA ALA A 57 17.70 8.08 -0.24
C ALA A 57 16.77 9.21 0.23
N ASP A 58 15.70 9.48 -0.50
CA ASP A 58 14.78 10.61 -0.27
C ASP A 58 13.41 10.15 0.26
N LEU A 59 13.29 8.88 0.65
CA LEU A 59 12.03 8.33 1.17
C LEU A 59 11.58 9.05 2.43
N VAL A 60 10.31 9.45 2.46
CA VAL A 60 9.67 10.06 3.62
C VAL A 60 8.44 9.24 4.07
N PRO A 61 8.11 9.26 5.38
CA PRO A 61 6.95 8.53 5.89
C PRO A 61 5.68 8.82 5.09
N GLY A 62 5.09 7.76 4.56
CA GLY A 62 3.95 7.82 3.66
C GLY A 62 4.26 7.60 2.18
N ASP A 63 5.51 7.37 1.81
CA ASP A 63 5.84 6.92 0.46
C ASP A 63 5.44 5.46 0.24
N LEU A 64 5.07 5.13 -1.01
CA LEU A 64 4.77 3.77 -1.41
C LEU A 64 6.03 3.07 -1.92
N VAL A 65 6.36 1.93 -1.31
CA VAL A 65 7.51 1.11 -1.70
C VAL A 65 7.01 -0.12 -2.43
N PHE A 66 7.54 -0.34 -3.63
CA PHE A 66 7.16 -1.45 -4.50
C PHE A 66 8.27 -2.49 -4.54
N LEU A 67 7.90 -3.76 -4.38
CA LEU A 67 8.81 -4.90 -4.33
C LEU A 67 8.37 -5.97 -5.33
N GLN A 68 9.28 -6.42 -6.17
CA GLN A 68 9.04 -7.56 -7.05
C GLN A 68 9.37 -8.87 -6.31
N LEU A 69 8.34 -9.62 -5.92
CA LEU A 69 8.52 -10.91 -5.27
C LEU A 69 8.51 -12.04 -6.29
N ILE A 70 9.57 -12.84 -6.33
CA ILE A 70 9.81 -13.91 -7.31
C ILE A 70 8.59 -14.86 -7.46
N LYS A 71 7.88 -15.17 -6.37
CA LYS A 71 6.74 -16.10 -6.36
C LYS A 71 5.35 -15.44 -6.34
N LYS A 72 5.25 -14.14 -6.07
CA LYS A 72 3.98 -13.45 -5.79
C LYS A 72 3.71 -12.24 -6.68
N GLY A 73 4.65 -11.88 -7.56
CA GLY A 73 4.53 -10.69 -8.39
C GLY A 73 4.81 -9.40 -7.61
N LEU A 74 4.21 -8.31 -8.07
CA LEU A 74 4.40 -6.98 -7.50
C LEU A 74 3.69 -6.85 -6.14
N HIS A 75 4.45 -6.59 -5.10
CA HIS A 75 4.01 -6.34 -3.74
C HIS A 75 4.28 -4.87 -3.36
N MET A 76 3.53 -4.35 -2.40
CA MET A 76 3.61 -2.94 -2.02
C MET A 76 3.55 -2.77 -0.51
N LEU A 77 4.22 -1.72 -0.05
CA LEU A 77 4.32 -1.32 1.34
C LEU A 77 4.13 0.20 1.43
N VAL A 78 3.72 0.67 2.60
CA VAL A 78 3.83 2.09 2.97
C VAL A 78 5.05 2.25 3.85
N TYR A 79 5.89 3.23 3.55
CA TYR A 79 7.03 3.60 4.38
C TYR A 79 6.53 4.35 5.62
N ILE A 80 7.03 3.98 6.80
CA ILE A 80 6.59 4.51 8.10
C ILE A 80 7.78 5.20 8.75
#